data_AF-A0AAW0WFP9-F1
#
_entry.id   AF-A0AAW0WFP9-F1
#
_cell.length_a   1.000
_cell.length_b   1.000
_cell.length_c   1.000
_cell.angle_alpha   90.00
_cell.angle_beta   90.00
_cell.angle_gamma   90.00
#
_symmetry.space_group_name_H-M   'P 1'
#
loop_
_entity.id
_entity.type
_entity.pdbx_description
1 polymer ?
#
loop_
_entity_poly.entity_id
_entity_poly.type
_entity_poly.pdbx_seq_one_letter_code
_entity_poly.pdbx_strand_id
1 'polypeptide(L)'
;ADKMDNYIGVGECLLLSCVNGVIFALFAAQPLLIVGATGPLMVFDMSLYQFCQTNEIDFLSMRVWIGIWMTVIGLLVVAVEAIALVRKFTRFIEEIFASLVCIIFVYEAITNMAAIFYDHPLLEVYSCGYYPSNTTSYPNT
;
A
#
# COMPACT_ATOMS: atom_id res chain seq x y z
N ALA A 1 4.85 -0.75 -11.14
CA ALA A 1 5.25 0.21 -10.09
C ALA A 1 5.33 1.62 -10.68
N ASP A 2 4.35 1.98 -11.52
CA ASP A 2 4.52 3.03 -12.53
C ASP A 2 3.48 4.16 -12.39
N LYS A 3 2.83 4.26 -11.23
CA LYS A 3 1.73 5.23 -11.03
C LYS A 3 2.18 6.62 -10.55
N MET A 4 3.48 6.84 -10.33
CA MET A 4 4.06 8.07 -9.76
C MET A 4 5.37 8.48 -10.45
N ASP A 5 5.43 8.45 -11.79
CA ASP A 5 6.51 9.03 -12.63
C ASP A 5 7.94 9.00 -12.02
N ASN A 6 8.42 7.83 -11.56
CA ASN A 6 9.75 7.66 -10.94
C ASN A 6 10.10 8.58 -9.75
N TYR A 7 9.16 9.34 -9.17
CA TYR A 7 9.45 10.26 -8.06
C TYR A 7 9.72 9.55 -6.73
N ILE A 8 9.18 8.35 -6.55
CA ILE A 8 9.43 7.50 -5.38
C ILE A 8 9.61 6.06 -5.86
N GLY A 9 10.84 5.57 -5.74
CA GLY A 9 11.21 4.22 -6.15
C GLY A 9 10.90 3.15 -5.10
N VAL A 10 10.78 1.89 -5.53
CA VAL A 10 10.64 0.74 -4.61
C VAL A 10 11.83 0.66 -3.65
N GLY A 11 13.04 0.95 -4.12
CA GLY A 11 14.26 0.96 -3.30
C GLY A 11 14.26 2.03 -2.20
N GLU A 12 13.78 3.23 -2.51
CA GLU A 12 13.65 4.33 -1.54
C GLU A 12 12.60 4.00 -0.49
N CYS A 13 11.44 3.49 -0.91
CA CYS A 13 10.40 2.98 0.00
C CYS A 13 10.92 1.89 0.94
N LEU A 14 11.71 0.95 0.40
CA LEU A 14 12.27 -0.15 1.18
C LEU A 14 13.29 0.35 2.19
N LEU A 15 14.23 1.21 1.80
CA LEU A 15 15.19 1.83 2.70
C LEU A 15 14.50 2.64 3.81
N LEU A 16 13.51 3.46 3.46
CA LEU A 16 12.74 4.25 4.41
C LEU A 16 11.98 3.34 5.40
N SER A 17 11.40 2.25 4.92
CA SER A 17 10.69 1.28 5.77
C SER A 17 11.64 0.58 6.74
N CYS A 18 12.83 0.20 6.28
CA CYS A 18 13.86 -0.41 7.13
C CYS A 18 14.34 0.55 8.22
N VAL A 19 14.69 1.79 7.85
CA VAL A 19 15.15 2.80 8.81
C VAL A 19 14.06 3.13 9.83
N ASN A 20 12.82 3.32 9.37
CA ASN A 20 11.68 3.59 10.26
C ASN A 20 11.41 2.40 11.19
N GLY A 21 11.50 1.16 10.70
CA GLY A 21 11.34 -0.04 11.51
C GLY A 21 12.39 -0.17 12.61
N VAL A 22 13.67 0.13 12.32
CA VAL A 22 14.74 0.13 13.32
C VAL A 22 14.52 1.20 14.39
N ILE A 23 14.18 2.42 13.98
CA ILE A 23 13.90 3.52 14.92
C ILE A 23 12.68 3.16 15.79
N PHE A 24 11.62 2.64 15.19
CA PHE A 24 10.42 2.24 15.92
C PHE A 24 10.73 1.10 16.91
N ALA A 25 11.49 0.08 16.50
CA ALA A 25 11.85 -1.03 17.39
C ALA A 25 12.65 -0.59 18.64
N LEU A 26 13.50 0.43 18.53
CA LEU A 26 14.31 0.93 19.64
C LEU A 26 13.54 1.84 20.61
N PHE A 27 12.56 2.59 20.13
CA PHE A 27 11.88 3.64 20.91
C PHE A 27 10.37 3.40 21.15
N ALA A 28 9.76 2.36 20.58
CA ALA A 28 8.32 2.11 20.72
C ALA A 28 7.95 1.47 22.07
N ALA A 29 6.79 1.88 22.59
CA ALA A 29 6.16 1.26 23.76
C ALA A 29 5.63 -0.16 23.49
N GLN A 30 5.41 -0.52 22.22
CA GLN A 30 4.94 -1.83 21.79
C GLN A 30 5.76 -2.31 20.58
N PRO A 31 6.88 -3.02 20.78
CA PRO A 31 7.77 -3.45 19.71
C PRO A 31 7.18 -4.56 18.81
N LEU A 32 6.06 -5.18 19.22
CA LEU A 32 5.35 -6.17 18.39
C LEU A 32 4.57 -5.52 17.23
N LEU A 33 4.37 -4.19 17.26
CA LEU A 33 3.66 -3.47 16.20
C LEU A 33 4.59 -3.30 15.01
N ILE A 34 4.20 -3.85 13.86
CA ILE A 34 4.92 -3.68 12.59
C ILE A 34 4.32 -2.48 11.86
N VAL A 35 5.13 -1.45 11.63
CA VAL A 35 4.74 -0.26 10.88
C VAL A 35 5.17 -0.45 9.42
N GLY A 36 4.25 -0.27 8.49
CA GLY A 36 4.53 -0.39 7.06
C GLY A 36 3.51 0.37 6.22
N ALA A 37 3.79 0.49 4.92
CA ALA A 37 2.83 1.01 3.98
C ALA A 37 1.59 0.10 3.92
N THR A 38 0.41 0.69 4.00
CA THR A 38 -0.87 -0.03 3.96
C THR A 38 -1.62 0.28 2.67
N GLY A 39 -2.44 -0.67 2.19
CA GLY A 39 -3.27 -0.49 0.99
C GLY A 39 -4.10 0.80 0.98
N PRO A 40 -4.81 1.14 2.08
CA PRO A 40 -5.58 2.40 2.15
C PRO A 40 -4.70 3.65 2.02
N LEU A 41 -3.51 3.65 2.62
CA LEU A 41 -2.57 4.78 2.49
C LEU A 41 -2.06 4.93 1.05
N MET A 42 -1.82 3.81 0.36
CA MET A 42 -1.42 3.81 -1.05
C MET A 42 -2.51 4.38 -1.96
N VAL A 43 -3.78 4.04 -1.70
CA VAL A 43 -4.92 4.61 -2.45
C VAL A 43 -5.07 6.12 -2.18
N PHE A 44 -4.82 6.55 -0.95
CA PHE A 44 -4.77 7.97 -0.62
C PHE A 44 -3.67 8.69 -1.42
N ASP A 45 -2.45 8.15 -1.45
CA ASP A 45 -1.33 8.72 -2.21
C ASP A 45 -1.66 8.82 -3.71
N MET A 46 -2.33 7.81 -4.29
CA MET A 46 -2.78 7.87 -5.70
C MET A 46 -3.82 8.96 -5.94
N SER A 47 -4.80 9.10 -5.05
CA SER A 47 -5.81 10.15 -5.14
C SER A 47 -5.18 11.53 -5.01
N LEU A 48 -4.20 11.68 -4.11
CA LEU A 48 -3.46 12.92 -3.92
C LEU A 48 -2.65 13.28 -5.18
N TYR A 49 -2.02 12.30 -5.82
CA TYR A 49 -1.29 12.52 -7.07
C TYR A 49 -2.19 13.01 -8.19
N GLN A 50 -3.35 12.37 -8.38
CA GLN A 50 -4.34 12.80 -9.37
C GLN A 50 -4.87 14.22 -9.09
N PHE A 51 -5.07 14.55 -7.81
CA PHE A 51 -5.46 15.89 -7.40
C PHE A 51 -4.38 16.93 -7.73
N CYS A 52 -3.12 16.65 -7.39
CA CYS A 52 -1.98 17.52 -7.72
C CYS A 52 -1.83 17.74 -9.22
N GLN A 53 -2.00 16.69 -10.03
CA GLN A 53 -1.94 16.77 -11.49
C GLN A 53 -3.05 17.65 -12.07
N THR A 54 -4.26 17.59 -11.51
CA THR A 54 -5.40 18.40 -11.96
C THR A 54 -5.24 19.88 -11.61
N ASN A 55 -4.57 20.19 -10.51
CA ASN A 55 -4.38 21.55 -10.00
C ASN A 55 -3.01 22.16 -10.36
N GLU A 56 -2.19 21.45 -11.14
CA GLU A 56 -0.83 21.87 -11.52
C GLU A 56 0.08 22.18 -10.30
N ILE A 57 -0.10 21.43 -9.22
CA ILE A 57 0.70 21.57 -7.98
C ILE A 57 1.74 20.47 -7.93
N ASP A 58 2.97 20.81 -7.54
CA ASP A 58 4.03 19.83 -7.31
C ASP A 58 3.64 18.81 -6.23
N PHE A 59 3.60 17.53 -6.62
CA PHE A 59 3.24 16.43 -5.73
C PHE A 59 4.15 16.34 -4.50
N LEU A 60 5.47 16.51 -4.69
CA LEU A 60 6.45 16.36 -3.62
C LEU A 60 6.28 17.46 -2.55
N SER A 61 6.04 18.70 -3.00
CA SER A 61 5.76 19.85 -2.13
C SER A 61 4.49 19.63 -1.31
N MET A 62 3.42 19.13 -1.95
CA MET A 62 2.17 18.82 -1.26
C MET A 62 2.34 17.69 -0.23
N ARG A 63 3.09 16.63 -0.58
CA ARG A 63 3.37 15.51 0.32
C ARG A 63 4.11 15.95 1.59
N VAL A 64 5.11 16.83 1.45
CA VAL A 64 5.84 17.41 2.60
C VAL A 64 4.90 18.27 3.44
N TRP A 65 4.06 19.10 2.82
CA TRP A 65 3.12 19.96 3.53
C TRP A 65 2.11 19.15 4.37
N ILE A 66 1.54 18.08 3.80
CA ILE A 66 0.68 17.15 4.53
C ILE A 66 1.44 16.52 5.70
N GLY A 67 2.69 16.09 5.49
CA GLY A 67 3.53 15.53 6.54
C GLY A 67 3.78 16.48 7.72
N ILE A 68 4.00 17.77 7.43
CA ILE A 68 4.15 18.81 8.45
C ILE A 68 2.86 18.93 9.27
N TRP A 69 1.71 19.05 8.61
CA TRP A 69 0.41 19.16 9.31
C TRP A 69 0.06 17.90 10.10
N MET A 70 0.36 16.71 9.58
CA MET A 70 0.18 15.44 10.30
C MET A 70 1.02 15.39 11.58
N THR A 71 2.25 15.92 11.54
CA THR A 71 3.11 16.02 12.72
C THR A 71 2.57 17.02 13.73
N VAL A 72 2.13 18.20 13.29
CA VAL A 72 1.53 19.23 14.16
C VAL A 72 0.27 18.71 14.85
N ILE A 73 -0.64 18.09 14.10
CA ILE A 73 -1.87 17.51 14.65
C ILE A 73 -1.53 16.35 15.60
N GLY A 74 -0.56 15.50 15.24
CA GLY A 74 -0.07 14.42 16.10
C GLY A 74 0.44 14.92 17.46
N LEU A 75 1.27 15.98 17.46
CA LEU A 75 1.76 16.59 18.69
C LEU A 75 0.63 17.21 19.52
N LEU A 76 -0.35 17.86 18.89
CA LEU A 76 -1.52 18.41 19.58
C LEU A 76 -2.35 17.31 20.23
N VAL A 77 -2.60 16.21 19.53
CA VAL A 77 -3.33 15.04 20.05
C VAL A 77 -2.63 14.45 21.28
N VAL A 78 -1.31 14.37 21.25
CA VAL A 78 -0.51 13.93 22.41
C VAL A 78 -0.60 14.94 23.56
N ALA A 79 -0.50 16.24 23.27
CA ALA A 79 -0.56 17.31 24.28
C ALA A 79 -1.93 17.40 24.99
N VAL A 80 -3.03 17.08 24.29
CA VAL A 80 -4.40 17.08 24.83
C VAL A 80 -4.76 15.74 25.50
N GLU A 81 -3.82 14.79 25.57
CA GLU A 81 -4.07 13.41 26.05
C GLU A 81 -5.25 12.74 25.34
N ALA A 82 -5.50 13.06 24.06
CA ALA A 82 -6.65 12.57 23.30
C ALA A 82 -6.63 11.04 23.12
N ILE A 83 -5.50 10.38 23.42
CA ILE A 83 -5.37 8.92 23.53
C ILE A 83 -6.33 8.33 24.58
N ALA A 84 -6.77 9.10 25.58
CA ALA A 84 -7.82 8.68 26.51
C ALA A 84 -9.16 8.36 25.79
N LEU A 85 -9.40 8.95 24.61
CA LEU A 85 -10.56 8.64 23.77
C LEU A 85 -10.49 7.22 23.19
N VAL A 86 -9.29 6.72 22.91
CA VAL A 86 -9.09 5.36 22.39
C VAL A 86 -9.57 4.31 23.40
N ARG A 87 -9.49 4.60 24.71
CA ARG A 87 -10.05 3.71 25.76
C ARG A 87 -11.58 3.59 25.70
N LYS A 88 -12.27 4.49 24.99
CA LYS A 88 -13.72 4.43 24.79
C LYS A 88 -14.10 3.54 23.59
N PHE A 89 -13.13 3.12 22.76
CA PHE A 89 -13.42 2.10 21.76
C PHE A 89 -13.74 0.78 22.45
N THR A 90 -14.85 0.18 22.01
CA THR A 90 -15.34 -1.08 22.56
C THR A 90 -14.79 -2.24 21.72
N ARG A 91 -14.68 -3.42 22.34
CA ARG A 91 -14.28 -4.68 21.67
C ARG A 91 -15.05 -4.94 20.37
N PHE A 92 -16.33 -4.54 20.32
CA PHE A 92 -17.15 -4.66 19.12
C PHE A 92 -16.58 -3.90 17.92
N ILE A 93 -16.09 -2.68 18.12
CA ILE A 93 -15.49 -1.88 17.05
C ILE A 93 -14.14 -2.47 16.61
N GLU A 94 -13.36 -2.99 17.56
CA GLU A 94 -12.09 -3.66 17.26
C GLU A 94 -12.30 -4.92 16.40
N GLU A 95 -13.29 -5.74 16.74
CA GLU A 95 -13.66 -6.94 15.98
C GLU A 95 -14.14 -6.58 14.56
N ILE A 96 -14.98 -5.54 14.42
CA ILE A 96 -15.41 -5.04 13.10
C ILE A 96 -14.22 -4.56 12.29
N PHE A 97 -13.33 -3.75 12.87
CA PHE A 97 -12.15 -3.23 12.19
C PHE A 97 -11.22 -4.36 11.73
N ALA A 98 -10.95 -5.34 12.59
CA ALA A 98 -10.16 -6.52 12.23
C ALA A 98 -10.80 -7.32 11.08
N SER A 99 -12.13 -7.49 11.11
CA SER A 99 -12.86 -8.17 10.04
C SER A 99 -12.77 -7.42 8.70
N LEU A 100 -12.83 -6.08 8.72
CA LEU A 100 -12.73 -5.24 7.54
C LEU A 100 -11.35 -5.36 6.88
N VAL A 101 -10.29 -5.26 7.67
CA VAL A 101 -8.91 -5.41 7.16
C VAL A 101 -8.70 -6.82 6.59
N CYS A 102 -9.24 -7.85 7.24
CA CYS A 102 -9.19 -9.23 6.74
C CYS A 102 -9.89 -9.39 5.39
N ILE A 103 -11.09 -8.83 5.22
CA ILE A 103 -11.84 -8.89 3.96
C ILE A 103 -11.08 -8.17 2.84
N ILE A 104 -10.51 -6.99 3.11
CA ILE A 104 -9.70 -6.25 2.14
C ILE A 104 -8.50 -7.09 1.69
N PHE A 105 -7.82 -7.74 2.63
CA PHE A 105 -6.66 -8.58 2.32
C PHE A 105 -7.02 -9.78 1.42
N VAL A 106 -8.13 -10.47 1.72
CA VAL A 106 -8.63 -11.57 0.88
C VAL A 106 -9.03 -11.09 -0.51
N TYR A 107 -9.72 -9.95 -0.60
CA TYR A 107 -10.11 -9.36 -1.88
C TYR A 107 -8.88 -9.08 -2.75
N GLU A 108 -7.86 -8.44 -2.17
CA GLU A 108 -6.63 -8.11 -2.90
C GLU A 108 -5.86 -9.36 -3.34
N ALA A 109 -5.84 -10.43 -2.51
CA ALA A 109 -5.24 -11.70 -2.90
C ALA A 109 -5.94 -12.36 -4.10
N ILE A 110 -7.28 -12.36 -4.12
CA ILE A 110 -8.06 -12.91 -5.24
C ILE A 110 -7.85 -12.09 -6.51
N THR A 111 -7.86 -10.76 -6.42
CA THR A 111 -7.62 -9.88 -7.57
C THR A 111 -6.23 -10.09 -8.16
N ASN A 112 -5.20 -10.19 -7.31
CA ASN A 112 -3.85 -10.47 -7.75
C ASN A 112 -3.73 -11.86 -8.41
N MET A 113 -4.39 -12.87 -7.86
CA MET A 113 -4.43 -14.21 -8.48
C MET A 113 -5.10 -14.15 -9.85
N ALA A 114 -6.28 -13.53 -9.95
CA ALA A 114 -7.02 -13.42 -11.21
C ALA A 114 -6.23 -12.67 -12.29
N ALA A 115 -5.48 -11.61 -11.91
CA ALA A 115 -4.60 -10.89 -12.83
C ALA A 115 -3.53 -11.82 -13.44
N ILE A 116 -2.92 -12.69 -12.64
CA ILE A 116 -1.91 -13.65 -13.12
C ILE A 116 -2.51 -14.64 -14.11
N PHE A 117 -3.73 -15.14 -13.85
CA PHE A 117 -4.42 -16.04 -14.77
C PHE A 117 -4.81 -15.36 -16.10
N TYR A 118 -5.01 -14.04 -16.09
CA TYR A 118 -5.25 -13.28 -17.31
C TYR A 118 -3.95 -13.08 -18.11
N ASP A 119 -2.85 -12.74 -17.44
CA ASP A 119 -1.54 -12.55 -18.07
C ASP A 119 -0.94 -13.87 -18.59
N HIS A 120 -1.27 -14.99 -17.94
CA HIS A 120 -0.86 -16.34 -18.33
C HIS A 120 -2.10 -17.21 -18.57
N PRO A 121 -2.72 -17.12 -19.77
CA PRO A 121 -3.90 -17.92 -20.08
C PRO A 121 -3.58 -19.41 -20.02
N LEU A 122 -4.55 -20.20 -19.55
CA LEU A 122 -4.36 -21.64 -19.39
C LEU A 122 -4.28 -22.30 -20.77
N LEU A 123 -3.10 -22.79 -21.14
CA LEU A 123 -2.89 -23.53 -22.38
C LEU A 123 -3.23 -25.02 -22.17
N GLU A 124 -3.81 -25.65 -23.18
CA GLU A 124 -4.14 -27.09 -23.16
C GLU A 124 -2.88 -27.98 -23.13
N VAL A 125 -1.76 -27.47 -23.64
CA VAL A 125 -0.43 -28.11 -23.62
C VAL A 125 0.58 -27.16 -23.00
N TYR A 126 0.93 -27.39 -21.74
CA TYR A 126 2.13 -26.80 -21.14
C TYR A 126 3.33 -27.65 -21.57
N SER A 127 4.00 -27.27 -22.65
CA SER A 127 5.23 -27.96 -23.06
C SER A 127 6.31 -27.73 -22.00
N CYS A 128 6.57 -28.73 -21.15
CA CYS A 128 7.70 -28.72 -20.23
C CYS A 128 9.00 -28.95 -21.04
N GLY A 129 9.55 -27.86 -21.58
CA GLY A 129 10.84 -27.88 -22.25
C GLY A 129 10.80 -28.26 -23.73
N TYR A 130 10.45 -27.30 -24.58
CA TYR A 130 11.04 -27.10 -25.91
C TYR A 130 10.52 -25.75 -26.41
N TYR A 131 11.39 -24.79 -26.77
CA TYR A 131 10.98 -23.67 -27.62
C TYR A 131 10.92 -24.23 -29.05
N PRO A 132 9.74 -24.40 -29.67
CA PRO A 132 9.72 -24.73 -31.09
C PRO A 132 10.14 -23.46 -31.84
N SER A 133 11.35 -23.47 -32.37
CA SER A 133 11.72 -22.55 -33.43
C SER A 133 10.84 -22.83 -34.65
N ASN A 134 9.99 -21.85 -34.97
CA ASN A 134 9.24 -21.65 -36.20
C ASN A 134 7.87 -22.33 -36.36
N THR A 135 6.90 -21.45 -36.68
CA THR A 135 5.60 -21.67 -37.37
C THR A 135 4.57 -22.49 -36.59
N THR A 136 3.37 -22.03 -36.29
CA THR A 136 2.34 -21.50 -37.20
C THR A 136 1.19 -20.81 -36.42
N SER A 137 0.73 -19.67 -36.95
CA SER A 137 -0.65 -19.13 -36.94
C SER A 137 -1.59 -19.50 -35.79
N TYR A 138 -1.92 -18.51 -34.95
CA TYR A 138 -3.13 -18.49 -34.14
C TYR A 138 -4.37 -18.51 -35.06
N PRO A 139 -5.33 -19.44 -34.90
CA PRO A 139 -6.66 -19.26 -35.44
C PRO A 139 -7.48 -18.41 -34.47
N ASN A 140 -8.11 -17.38 -35.03
CA ASN A 140 -9.09 -16.54 -34.36
C ASN A 140 -10.35 -17.36 -34.05
N THR A 141 -10.77 -17.38 -32.79
CA THR A 141 -12.18 -17.36 -32.34
C THR A 141 -12.23 -16.97 -30.88
#